data_AF-A0AAW2T991-F1
#
_entry.id   AF-A0AAW2T991-F1
#
_cell.length_a   1.000
_cell.length_b   1.000
_cell.length_c   1.000
_cell.angle_alpha   90.00
_cell.angle_beta   90.00
_cell.angle_gamma   90.00
#
_symmetry.space_group_name_H-M   'P 1'
#
loop_
_entity.id
_entity.type
_entity.pdbx_description
1 polymer ?
#
loop_
_entity_poly.entity_id
_entity_poly.type
_entity_poly.pdbx_seq_one_letter_code
_entity_poly.pdbx_strand_id
1 'polypeptide(L)'
;MVSGWSTAGVMGCPVSMDDTRAFHLQNGRKVCYFDCHRQFLPEHHPYRRNKKAFTKNHVENKVARPKLSGDQLLDWVAAISTCS
;
A
#
# COMPACT_ATOMS: atom_id res chain seq x y z
N MET A 1 13.68 8.30 3.93
CA MET A 1 13.89 7.16 3.02
C MET A 1 14.89 6.24 3.67
N VAL A 2 14.62 4.93 3.74
CA VAL A 2 15.55 3.94 4.32
C VAL A 2 16.53 3.51 3.23
N SER A 3 17.83 3.63 3.47
CA SER A 3 18.86 3.17 2.53
C SER A 3 18.76 1.65 2.37
N GLY A 4 18.50 1.17 1.15
CA GLY A 4 18.33 -0.27 0.85
C GLY A 4 16.89 -0.70 0.54
N TRP A 5 15.90 0.20 0.66
CA TRP A 5 14.53 -0.11 0.29
C TRP A 5 14.30 -0.01 -1.22
N SER A 6 13.94 -1.13 -1.86
CA SER A 6 13.54 -1.13 -3.27
C SER A 6 12.18 -0.46 -3.42
N THR A 7 12.08 0.54 -4.28
CA THR A 7 10.79 1.11 -4.71
C THR A 7 10.13 0.28 -5.82
N ALA A 8 10.84 -0.73 -6.33
CA ALA A 8 10.34 -1.63 -7.36
C ALA A 8 9.54 -2.79 -6.74
N GLY A 9 8.43 -3.14 -7.39
CA GLY A 9 7.59 -4.26 -6.97
C GLY A 9 6.40 -3.84 -6.10
N VAL A 10 5.66 -4.84 -5.61
CA VAL A 10 4.43 -4.69 -4.81
C VAL A 10 4.72 -4.12 -3.42
N MET A 11 5.91 -4.42 -2.87
CA MET A 11 6.41 -3.87 -1.61
C MET A 11 7.14 -2.54 -1.78
N GLY A 12 6.91 -1.79 -2.86
CA GLY A 12 7.62 -0.53 -3.10
C GLY A 12 7.26 0.60 -2.13
N CYS A 13 6.08 0.53 -1.48
CA CYS A 13 5.61 1.58 -0.61
C CYS A 13 6.04 1.34 0.86
N PRO A 14 6.87 2.20 1.46
CA PRO A 14 7.28 2.05 2.87
C PRO A 14 6.15 2.37 3.87
N VAL A 15 5.04 2.95 3.42
CA VAL A 15 3.89 3.26 4.29
C VAL A 15 2.94 2.08 4.40
N SER A 16 2.69 1.39 3.29
CA SER A 16 1.79 0.23 3.26
C SER A 16 2.53 -1.11 3.32
N MET A 17 3.85 -1.13 3.07
CA MET A 17 4.74 -2.26 3.35
C MET A 17 4.27 -3.56 2.69
N ASP A 18 3.95 -4.59 3.50
CA ASP A 18 3.42 -5.90 3.14
C ASP A 18 1.89 -5.90 2.98
N ASP A 19 1.19 -4.93 3.57
CA ASP A 19 -0.25 -4.71 3.44
C ASP A 19 -0.60 -3.84 2.22
N THR A 20 0.31 -3.74 1.25
CA THR A 20 0.02 -3.08 -0.02
C THR A 20 -1.00 -3.89 -0.81
N ARG A 21 -2.07 -3.23 -1.27
CA ARG A 21 -2.98 -3.78 -2.29
C ARG A 21 -2.50 -3.53 -3.72
N ALA A 22 -1.20 -3.31 -3.88
CA ALA A 22 -0.64 -3.09 -5.19
C ALA A 22 -0.80 -4.37 -6.02
N PHE A 23 -1.18 -4.21 -7.29
CA PHE A 23 -1.45 -5.34 -8.18
C PHE A 23 -0.71 -5.15 -9.50
N HIS A 24 -0.44 -6.24 -10.20
CA HIS A 24 0.14 -6.17 -11.53
C HIS A 24 -0.96 -5.92 -12.57
N LEU A 25 -0.75 -4.93 -13.43
CA LEU A 25 -1.60 -4.74 -14.61
C LEU A 25 -1.48 -5.98 -15.51
N GLN A 26 -2.60 -6.58 -15.89
CA GLN A 26 -2.58 -7.83 -16.66
C GLN A 26 -1.79 -7.71 -17.97
N ASN A 27 -1.98 -6.61 -18.70
CA ASN A 27 -1.41 -6.44 -20.03
C ASN A 27 0.02 -5.86 -20.01
N GLY A 28 0.40 -5.17 -18.94
CA GLY A 28 1.71 -4.49 -18.85
C GLY A 28 2.67 -5.13 -17.87
N ARG A 29 2.21 -6.05 -17.00
CA ARG A 29 2.92 -6.65 -15.86
C ARG A 29 3.59 -5.65 -14.90
N LYS A 30 3.32 -4.35 -15.07
CA LYS A 30 3.77 -3.29 -14.18
C LYS A 30 2.93 -3.29 -12.91
N VAL A 31 3.57 -3.02 -11.78
CA VAL A 31 2.88 -2.82 -10.51
C VAL A 31 2.09 -1.51 -10.57
N CYS A 32 0.85 -1.57 -10.10
CA CYS A 32 -0.06 -0.45 -10.00
C CYS A 32 -0.52 -0.30 -8.55
N TYR A 33 -0.54 0.95 -8.09
CA TYR A 33 -1.03 1.35 -6.78
C TYR A 33 -2.39 2.06 -6.87
N PHE A 34 -3.06 1.93 -8.02
CA PHE A 34 -4.38 2.52 -8.22
C PHE A 34 -5.34 2.02 -7.13
N ASP A 35 -6.19 2.92 -6.65
CA ASP A 35 -7.19 2.66 -5.61
C ASP A 35 -6.67 2.39 -4.18
N CYS A 36 -5.39 2.05 -4.00
CA CYS A 36 -4.80 1.74 -2.69
C CYS A 36 -4.85 2.92 -1.71
N HIS A 37 -4.87 4.16 -2.21
CA HIS A 37 -4.84 5.37 -1.38
C HIS A 37 -6.15 5.64 -0.61
N ARG A 38 -7.28 5.05 -1.03
CA ARG A 38 -8.58 5.29 -0.37
C ARG A 38 -8.63 4.78 1.07
N GLN A 39 -7.76 3.83 1.43
CA GLN A 39 -7.62 3.37 2.81
C GLN A 39 -7.18 4.47 3.79
N PHE A 40 -6.55 5.54 3.30
CA PHE A 40 -6.12 6.68 4.10
C PHE A 40 -7.21 7.73 4.32
N LEU A 41 -8.34 7.61 3.62
CA LEU A 41 -9.50 8.49 3.84
C LEU A 41 -10.21 8.12 5.14
N PRO A 42 -10.94 9.04 5.79
CA PRO A 42 -11.82 8.70 6.91
C PRO A 42 -12.81 7.59 6.54
N GLU A 43 -13.21 6.77 7.52
CA GLU A 43 -14.04 5.58 7.32
C GLU A 43 -15.39 5.89 6.65
N HIS A 44 -15.96 7.06 6.93
CA HIS A 44 -17.22 7.52 6.37
C HIS A 44 -17.07 8.41 5.13
N HIS A 45 -15.87 8.49 4.54
CA HIS A 45 -15.65 9.32 3.36
C HIS A 45 -16.41 8.76 2.14
N PRO A 46 -17.15 9.58 1.37
CA PRO A 46 -17.97 9.11 0.24
C PRO A 46 -17.17 8.35 -0.81
N TYR A 47 -15.91 8.73 -1.02
CA TYR A 47 -15.04 8.03 -1.96
C TYR A 47 -14.72 6.60 -1.54
N ARG A 48 -14.79 6.20 -0.26
CA ARG A 48 -14.65 4.78 0.12
C ARG A 48 -15.77 3.90 -0.44
N ARG A 49 -16.95 4.47 -0.71
CA ARG A 49 -18.13 3.75 -1.23
C ARG A 49 -18.37 3.98 -2.74
N ASN A 50 -17.55 4.79 -3.39
CA ASN A 50 -17.71 5.09 -4.81
C ASN A 50 -17.22 3.92 -5.67
N LYS A 51 -18.18 3.18 -6.26
CA LYS A 51 -17.97 2.01 -7.12
C LYS A 51 -17.76 2.34 -8.61
N LYS A 52 -17.89 3.62 -8.98
CA LYS A 52 -17.90 4.08 -10.39
C LYS A 52 -16.61 4.82 -10.78
N ALA A 53 -16.11 5.70 -9.91
CA ALA A 53 -14.93 6.53 -10.21
C ALA A 53 -13.59 5.80 -9.99
N PHE A 54 -13.61 4.64 -9.34
CA PHE A 54 -12.44 3.88 -8.93
C PHE A 54 -12.52 2.44 -9.47
N THR A 55 -11.91 1.46 -8.78
CA THR A 55 -12.04 0.06 -9.16
C THR A 55 -13.52 -0.34 -9.22
N LYS A 56 -13.91 -0.89 -10.36
CA LYS A 56 -15.30 -1.22 -10.66
C LYS A 56 -15.86 -2.13 -9.57
N ASN A 57 -17.01 -1.74 -9.02
CA ASN A 57 -17.71 -2.50 -7.96
C ASN A 57 -16.91 -2.69 -6.66
N HIS A 58 -15.84 -1.92 -6.43
CA HIS A 58 -15.04 -2.00 -5.21
C HIS A 58 -15.48 -0.99 -4.15
N VAL A 59 -15.57 -1.45 -2.91
CA VAL A 59 -15.77 -0.60 -1.72
C VAL A 59 -14.57 -0.77 -0.81
N GLU A 60 -13.96 0.35 -0.43
CA GLU A 60 -12.80 0.34 0.43
C GLU A 60 -13.21 0.35 1.90
N ASN A 61 -13.15 -0.82 2.53
CA ASN A 61 -13.48 -1.02 3.94
C ASN A 61 -12.23 -1.18 4.83
N LYS A 62 -11.02 -1.28 4.26
CA LYS A 62 -9.82 -1.41 5.09
C LYS A 62 -9.52 -0.11 5.82
N VAL A 63 -9.02 -0.26 7.04
CA VAL A 63 -8.38 0.83 7.78
C VAL A 63 -6.91 0.85 7.37
N ALA A 64 -6.37 2.03 7.07
CA ALA A 64 -4.95 2.15 6.81
C ALA A 64 -4.15 1.64 8.01
N ARG A 65 -3.03 0.96 7.74
CA ARG A 65 -2.01 0.70 8.77
C ARG A 65 -1.66 2.02 9.49
N PRO A 66 -1.51 2.00 10.83
CA PRO A 66 -0.99 3.15 11.56
C PRO A 66 0.36 3.58 10.99
N LYS A 67 0.64 4.88 10.96
CA LYS A 67 1.97 5.37 10.59
C LYS A 67 2.96 4.84 11.61
N LEU A 68 3.94 4.07 11.14
CA LEU A 68 5.06 3.64 11.96
C LEU A 68 5.98 4.85 12.22
N SER A 69 6.57 4.89 13.41
CA SER A 69 7.68 5.80 13.70
C SER A 69 8.90 5.43 12.86
N GLY A 70 9.87 6.35 12.75
CA GLY A 70 11.12 6.10 12.02
C GLY A 70 11.86 4.86 12.50
N ASP A 71 11.93 4.68 13.83
CA ASP A 71 12.63 3.55 14.46
C ASP A 71 11.92 2.22 14.17
N GLN A 72 10.60 2.18 14.34
CA GLN A 72 9.81 0.98 14.02
C GLN A 72 9.90 0.59 12.54
N LEU A 73 9.97 1.59 11.66
CA LEU A 73 10.15 1.37 10.24
C LEU A 73 11.54 0.79 9.94
N LEU A 74 12.58 1.25 10.64
CA LEU A 74 13.94 0.75 10.52
C LEU A 74 14.04 -0.72 10.99
N ASP A 75 13.47 -1.04 12.16
CA ASP A 75 13.44 -2.39 12.72
C ASP A 75 12.73 -3.37 11.79
N TRP A 76 11.61 -2.96 11.22
CA TRP A 76 10.84 -3.80 10.31
C TRP A 76 11.59 -4.06 8.99
N VAL A 77 12.26 -3.04 8.43
CA VAL A 77 13.11 -3.22 7.23
C VAL A 77 14.29 -4.15 7.53
N ALA A 78 14.92 -4.02 8.70
CA ALA A 78 16.00 -4.91 9.13
C ALA A 78 15.51 -6.36 9.20
N ALA A 79 14.33 -6.60 9.77
CA ALA A 79 13.74 -7.94 9.89
C ALA A 79 13.47 -8.62 8.52
N ILE A 80 13.11 -7.86 7.48
CA ILE A 80 12.92 -8.41 6.13
C ILE A 80 14.25 -8.75 5.47
N SER A 81 15.26 -7.89 5.64
CA SER A 81 16.58 -8.09 5.05
C SER A 81 17.29 -9.34 5.60
N THR A 82 17.01 -9.73 6.84
CA THR A 82 17.60 -10.90 7.50
C THR A 82 16.97 -12.25 7.12
N CYS A 83 15.89 -12.25 6.33
CA CYS A 83 15.17 -13.47 5.95
C CYS A 83 15.45 -13.92 4.50
N SER A 84 16.48 -13.36 3.85
CA SER A 84 16.96 -13.73 2.51
C SER A 84 18.23 -14.58 2.56
#